data_AF-B1Y2V3-F1
#
_entry.id   AF-B1Y2V3-F1
#
_cell.length_a   1.000
_cell.length_b   1.000
_cell.length_c   1.000
_cell.angle_alpha   90.00
_cell.angle_beta   90.00
_cell.angle_gamma   90.00
#
_symmetry.space_group_name_H-M   'P 1'
#
loop_
_entity.id
_entity.type
_entity.pdbx_description
1 polymer ?
#
loop_
_entity_poly.entity_id
_entity_poly.type
_entity_poly.pdbx_seq_one_letter_code
_entity_poly.pdbx_strand_id
1 'polypeptide(L)'
;MRRRYLKATKADKAERERLTAAGVPSWRMAEHMAGNPQSMDFARFAALCCGAKNRKGEPCKRRDIYGNGRCINHGGLSTGPKTQAGKLRALANLTGPHEGSSVKRKKAEA
;
A
#
# COMPACT_ATOMS: atom_id res chain seq x y z
N MET A 1 -0.11 -12.86 2.23
CA MET A 1 -0.80 -11.91 3.15
C MET A 1 -0.81 -10.47 2.64
N ARG A 2 0.34 -9.84 2.38
CA ARG A 2 0.48 -8.43 1.94
C ARG A 2 -0.44 -7.99 0.79
N ARG A 3 -0.52 -8.73 -0.32
CA ARG A 3 -1.41 -8.38 -1.46
C ARG A 3 -2.89 -8.29 -1.04
N ARG A 4 -3.33 -9.16 -0.13
CA ARG A 4 -4.72 -9.15 0.41
C ARG A 4 -4.93 -7.93 1.31
N TYR A 5 -3.95 -7.58 2.15
CA TYR A 5 -3.98 -6.36 2.97
C TYR A 5 -4.12 -5.10 2.10
N LEU A 6 -3.30 -4.98 1.05
CA LEU A 6 -3.36 -3.85 0.11
C LEU A 6 -4.71 -3.74 -0.61
N LYS A 7 -5.31 -4.88 -0.96
CA LYS A 7 -6.64 -4.90 -1.57
C LYS A 7 -7.70 -4.43 -0.57
N ALA A 8 -7.65 -4.91 0.66
CA ALA A 8 -8.59 -4.52 1.72
C ALA A 8 -8.47 -3.04 2.08
N THR A 9 -7.25 -2.51 2.26
CA THR A 9 -7.05 -1.08 2.55
C THR A 9 -7.54 -0.19 1.41
N LYS A 10 -7.34 -0.61 0.16
CA LYS A 10 -7.85 0.11 -1.01
C LYS A 10 -9.38 0.07 -1.09
N ALA A 11 -9.99 -1.08 -0.83
CA ALA A 11 -11.44 -1.24 -0.85
C ALA A 11 -12.11 -0.44 0.27
N ASP A 12 -11.55 -0.50 1.49
CA ASP A 12 -12.00 0.28 2.64
C ASP A 12 -11.99 1.78 2.31
N LYS A 13 -10.84 2.30 1.85
CA LYS A 13 -10.71 3.70 1.43
C LYS A 13 -11.74 4.09 0.36
N ALA A 14 -11.90 3.27 -0.67
CA ALA A 14 -12.85 3.53 -1.75
C ALA A 14 -14.31 3.58 -1.25
N GLU A 15 -14.67 2.72 -0.30
CA GLU A 15 -16.00 2.78 0.31
C GLU A 15 -16.17 4.03 1.17
N ARG A 16 -15.16 4.46 1.94
CA ARG A 16 -15.23 5.74 2.68
C ARG A 16 -15.46 6.92 1.73
N GLU A 17 -14.76 6.93 0.61
CA GLU A 17 -14.90 7.96 -0.44
C GLU A 17 -16.31 7.91 -1.06
N ARG A 18 -16.83 6.71 -1.37
CA ARG A 18 -18.21 6.52 -1.88
C ARG A 18 -19.26 7.04 -0.91
N LEU A 19 -19.15 6.70 0.38
CA LEU A 19 -20.09 7.14 1.42
C LEU A 19 -20.04 8.66 1.60
N THR A 20 -18.84 9.24 1.61
CA THR A 20 -18.66 10.70 1.65
C THR A 20 -19.33 11.35 0.45
N ALA A 21 -19.10 10.83 -0.76
CA ALA A 21 -19.69 11.36 -1.99
C ALA A 21 -21.22 11.21 -2.03
N ALA A 22 -21.75 10.16 -1.39
CA ALA A 22 -23.19 9.94 -1.23
C ALA A 22 -23.82 10.82 -0.11
N GLY A 23 -23.04 11.70 0.53
CA GLY A 23 -23.53 12.59 1.58
C GLY A 23 -23.80 11.88 2.92
N VAL A 24 -23.26 10.67 3.12
CA VAL A 24 -23.42 9.96 4.38
C VAL A 24 -22.65 10.71 5.47
N PRO A 25 -23.31 11.17 6.55
CA PRO A 25 -22.62 11.87 7.61
C PRO A 25 -21.67 10.92 8.37
N SER A 26 -20.57 11.46 8.88
CA SER A 26 -19.48 10.69 9.49
C SER A 26 -19.93 9.76 10.63
N TRP A 27 -20.92 10.17 11.43
CA TRP A 27 -21.47 9.36 12.52
C TRP A 27 -22.24 8.11 12.05
N ARG A 28 -22.76 8.12 10.81
CA ARG A 28 -23.46 6.96 10.20
C ARG A 28 -22.53 6.09 9.34
N MET A 29 -21.30 6.53 9.08
CA MET A 29 -20.34 5.77 8.27
C MET A 29 -19.98 4.41 8.89
N ALA A 30 -19.92 4.33 10.23
CA ALA A 30 -19.59 3.08 10.93
C ALA A 30 -20.56 1.94 10.62
N GLU A 31 -21.87 2.24 10.56
CA GLU A 31 -22.92 1.27 10.24
C GLU A 31 -22.74 0.68 8.83
N HIS A 32 -22.44 1.53 7.86
CA HIS A 32 -22.21 1.12 6.47
C HIS A 32 -20.94 0.28 6.32
N MET A 33 -19.91 0.59 7.09
CA MET A 33 -18.63 -0.15 7.06
C MET A 33 -18.73 -1.50 7.76
N ALA A 34 -19.50 -1.61 8.85
CA ALA A 34 -19.69 -2.87 9.57
C ALA A 34 -20.34 -3.97 8.70
N GLY A 35 -21.23 -3.58 7.78
CA GLY A 35 -21.85 -4.51 6.82
C GLY A 35 -21.01 -4.81 5.58
N ASN A 36 -19.87 -4.15 5.38
CA ASN A 36 -19.06 -4.32 4.18
C ASN A 36 -18.10 -5.52 4.33
N PRO A 37 -18.24 -6.60 3.53
CA PRO A 37 -17.35 -7.76 3.58
C PRO A 37 -15.91 -7.47 3.11
N GLN A 38 -15.69 -6.28 2.51
CA GLN A 38 -14.38 -5.79 2.09
C GLN A 38 -13.77 -4.78 3.09
N SER A 39 -14.46 -4.50 4.20
CA SER A 39 -13.92 -3.65 5.28
C SER A 39 -12.64 -4.24 5.88
N MET A 40 -11.83 -3.37 6.46
CA MET A 40 -10.55 -3.75 7.08
C MET A 40 -10.74 -4.59 8.35
N ASP A 41 -10.61 -5.91 8.22
CA ASP A 41 -10.48 -6.83 9.35
C ASP A 41 -9.04 -6.82 9.90
N PHE A 42 -8.83 -6.14 11.02
CA PHE A 42 -7.52 -6.05 11.67
C PHE A 42 -7.02 -7.40 12.20
N ALA A 43 -7.90 -8.29 12.65
CA ALA A 43 -7.53 -9.59 13.19
C ALA A 43 -6.95 -10.48 12.09
N ARG A 44 -7.55 -10.46 10.89
CA ARG A 44 -7.06 -11.18 9.70
C ARG A 44 -5.62 -10.84 9.29
N PHE A 45 -5.15 -9.64 9.64
CA PHE A 45 -3.82 -9.15 9.26
C PHE A 45 -2.88 -8.95 10.45
N ALA A 46 -3.21 -9.45 11.65
CA ALA A 46 -2.42 -9.28 12.87
C ALA A 46 -0.96 -9.80 12.76
N ALA A 47 -0.71 -10.78 11.89
CA ALA A 47 0.63 -11.33 11.63
C ALA A 47 1.41 -10.60 10.51
N LEU A 48 0.87 -9.52 9.93
CA LEU A 48 1.54 -8.81 8.84
C LEU A 48 2.72 -7.97 9.36
N CYS A 49 3.93 -8.31 8.90
CA CYS A 49 5.14 -7.51 9.12
C CYS A 49 5.50 -6.67 7.88
N CYS A 50 6.31 -5.62 8.09
CA CYS A 50 6.74 -4.68 7.06
C CYS A 50 7.47 -5.39 5.91
N GLY A 51 8.38 -6.33 6.21
CA GLY A 51 9.07 -7.16 5.22
C GLY A 51 9.85 -6.39 4.16
N ALA A 52 10.15 -5.11 4.36
CA ALA A 52 11.09 -4.38 3.51
C ALA A 52 12.54 -4.76 3.90
N LYS A 53 13.45 -4.79 2.93
CA LYS A 53 14.87 -5.07 3.19
C LYS A 53 15.46 -3.92 4.02
N ASN A 54 15.96 -4.24 5.20
CA ASN A 54 16.63 -3.27 6.07
C ASN A 54 18.09 -3.04 5.62
N ARG A 55 18.82 -2.15 6.30
CA ARG A 55 20.24 -1.87 6.00
C ARG A 55 21.17 -3.09 6.17
N LYS A 56 20.79 -4.07 7.01
CA LYS A 56 21.51 -5.33 7.21
C LYS A 56 21.17 -6.40 6.16
N GLY A 57 20.26 -6.09 5.22
CA GLY A 57 19.80 -7.01 4.19
C GLY A 57 18.66 -7.95 4.62
N GLU A 58 18.17 -7.83 5.85
CA GLU A 58 17.13 -8.71 6.40
C GLU A 58 15.72 -8.10 6.23
N PRO A 59 14.67 -8.93 6.23
CA PRO A 59 13.30 -8.43 6.20
C PRO A 59 12.91 -7.69 7.50
N CYS A 60 12.31 -6.51 7.36
CA CYS A 60 11.84 -5.71 8.48
C CYS A 60 10.69 -6.41 9.25
N LYS A 61 10.90 -6.63 10.56
CA LYS A 61 9.97 -7.35 11.46
C LYS A 61 8.92 -6.45 12.13
N ARG A 62 8.92 -5.15 11.86
CA ARG A 62 7.96 -4.18 12.42
C ARG A 62 6.52 -4.51 12.01
N ARG A 63 5.57 -4.34 12.94
CA ARG A 63 4.13 -4.62 12.79
C ARG A 63 3.26 -3.36 12.78
N ASP A 64 3.83 -2.19 13.08
CA ASP A 64 3.23 -0.88 12.89
C ASP A 64 3.14 -0.56 11.39
N ILE A 65 2.13 -1.13 10.73
CA ILE A 65 1.95 -1.10 9.27
C ILE A 65 0.82 -0.14 8.88
N TYR A 66 1.12 0.72 7.91
CA TYR A 66 0.16 1.67 7.33
C TYR A 66 -0.51 1.11 6.07
N GLY A 67 -1.48 1.83 5.51
CA GLY A 67 -2.34 1.35 4.42
C GLY A 67 -1.62 0.84 3.15
N ASN A 68 -0.37 1.26 2.92
CA ASN A 68 0.50 0.77 1.84
C ASN A 68 1.28 -0.51 2.20
N GLY A 69 1.00 -1.10 3.36
CA GLY A 69 1.63 -2.30 3.89
C GLY A 69 3.02 -2.08 4.51
N ARG A 70 3.59 -0.87 4.55
CA ARG A 70 4.94 -0.64 5.11
C ARG A 70 4.88 0.13 6.42
N CYS A 71 5.94 0.01 7.23
CA CYS A 71 6.09 0.79 8.45
C CYS A 71 6.64 2.19 8.15
N ILE A 72 6.63 3.07 9.15
CA ILE A 72 7.10 4.46 9.01
C ILE A 72 8.51 4.57 8.43
N ASN A 73 9.45 3.72 8.87
CA ASN A 73 10.84 3.71 8.41
C ASN A 73 11.01 3.23 6.96
N HIS A 74 10.01 2.57 6.39
CA HIS A 74 10.05 2.05 5.02
C HIS A 74 8.94 2.66 4.15
N GLY A 75 8.58 3.92 4.43
CA GLY A 75 7.67 4.71 3.63
C GLY A 75 6.19 4.48 3.91
N GLY A 76 5.83 3.92 5.06
CA GLY A 76 4.43 3.69 5.46
C GLY A 76 3.53 4.92 5.34
N LEU A 77 4.06 6.08 5.74
CA LEU A 77 3.41 7.39 5.64
C LEU A 77 3.78 8.17 4.37
N SER A 78 4.68 7.63 3.53
CA SER A 78 5.09 8.33 2.31
C SER A 78 3.96 8.33 1.29
N THR A 79 3.67 9.51 0.73
CA THR A 79 2.68 9.66 -0.35
C THR A 79 3.31 9.61 -1.74
N GLY A 80 4.63 9.37 -1.81
CA GLY A 80 5.42 9.37 -3.04
C GLY A 80 5.60 10.77 -3.66
N PRO A 81 6.46 10.89 -4.68
CA PRO A 81 6.64 12.15 -5.40
C PRO A 81 5.37 12.54 -6.17
N LYS A 82 4.91 13.78 -5.99
CA LYS A 82 3.72 14.32 -6.67
C LYS A 82 4.04 15.00 -8.00
N THR A 83 5.24 15.59 -8.13
CA THR A 83 5.68 16.32 -9.32
C THR A 83 6.39 15.42 -10.31
N GLN A 84 6.40 15.82 -11.59
CA GLN A 84 7.13 15.09 -12.64
C GLN A 84 8.63 15.02 -12.35
N ALA A 85 9.26 16.14 -12.00
CA ALA A 85 10.67 16.17 -11.59
C ALA A 85 10.95 15.25 -10.39
N GLY A 86 10.05 15.19 -9.40
CA GLY A 86 10.16 14.29 -8.27
C GLY A 86 10.12 12.81 -8.67
N LYS A 87 9.22 12.46 -9.61
CA LYS A 87 9.13 11.10 -10.16
C LYS A 87 10.39 10.73 -10.93
N LEU A 88 10.93 11.64 -11.74
CA LEU A 88 12.17 11.43 -12.49
C LEU A 88 13.37 11.20 -11.57
N ARG A 89 13.51 11.99 -10.51
CA ARG A 89 14.57 11.77 -9.49
C ARG A 89 14.43 10.42 -8.80
N ALA A 90 13.21 10.02 -8.44
CA ALA A 90 12.98 8.71 -7.83
C ALA A 90 13.30 7.55 -8.79
N LEU A 91 12.96 7.70 -10.08
CA LEU A 91 13.28 6.74 -11.14
C LEU A 91 14.78 6.61 -11.35
N ALA A 92 15.52 7.72 -11.35
CA ALA A 92 16.98 7.74 -11.51
C ALA A 92 17.71 6.98 -10.39
N ASN A 93 17.10 6.87 -9.20
CA ASN A 93 17.66 6.12 -8.07
C ASN A 93 17.41 4.60 -8.14
N LEU A 94 16.63 4.12 -9.10
CA LEU A 94 16.46 2.68 -9.31
C LEU A 94 17.74 2.15 -9.97
N THR A 95 18.59 1.52 -9.17
CA THR A 95 19.63 0.64 -9.72
C THR A 95 18.93 -0.51 -10.45
N GLY A 96 19.56 -1.02 -11.51
CA GLY A 96 18.98 -1.97 -12.46
C GLY A 96 18.39 -3.25 -11.84
N PRO A 97 17.94 -4.21 -12.67
CA PRO A 97 17.20 -5.37 -12.18
C PRO A 97 17.93 -6.09 -11.04
N HIS A 98 17.31 -6.11 -9.86
CA HIS A 98 17.74 -6.93 -8.73
C HIS A 98 17.13 -8.32 -8.88
N GLU A 99 17.76 -9.34 -8.29
CA GLU A 99 17.26 -10.71 -8.27
C GLU A 99 15.78 -10.74 -7.82
N GLY A 100 14.89 -11.20 -8.70
CA GLY A 100 13.42 -11.19 -8.50
C GLY A 100 12.66 -10.04 -9.17
N SER A 101 13.33 -9.06 -9.77
CA SER A 101 12.67 -8.04 -10.61
C SER A 101 12.26 -8.66 -11.95
N SER A 102 10.98 -9.00 -12.08
CA SER A 102 10.39 -9.34 -13.39
C SER A 102 10.29 -8.09 -14.26
N VAL A 103 11.43 -7.60 -14.77
CA VAL A 103 11.42 -6.63 -15.86
C VAL A 103 10.86 -7.35 -17.07
N LYS A 104 9.57 -7.16 -17.34
CA LYS A 104 8.99 -7.57 -18.62
C LYS A 104 9.68 -6.72 -19.70
N ARG A 105 10.69 -7.29 -20.36
CA ARG A 105 11.30 -6.69 -21.55
C ARG A 105 10.17 -6.42 -22.54
N LYS A 106 9.96 -5.16 -22.94
CA LYS A 106 9.12 -4.87 -24.10
C LYS A 106 9.77 -5.59 -25.28
N LYS A 107 9.01 -6.41 -26.02
CA LYS A 107 9.45 -6.93 -27.32
C LYS A 107 9.76 -5.69 -28.17
N ALA A 108 10.99 -5.56 -28.65
CA ALA A 108 11.27 -4.61 -29.71
C ALA A 108 10.42 -5.04 -30.91
N GLU A 109 9.56 -4.14 -31.38
CA GLU A 109 8.87 -4.32 -32.65
C GLU A 109 9.93 -4.27 -33.75
N ALA A 110 9.92 -5.30 -34.61
CA ALA A 110 10.85 -5.49 -35.72
C ALA A 110 10.31 -4.82 -36.99
#